data_AF-A0A522DLB0-F1
#
_entry.id   AF-A0A522DLB0-F1
#
_cell.length_a   1.000
_cell.length_b   1.000
_cell.length_c   1.000
_cell.angle_alpha   90.00
_cell.angle_beta   90.00
_cell.angle_gamma   90.00
#
_symmetry.space_group_name_H-M   'P 1'
#
loop_
_entity.id
_entity.type
_entity.pdbx_description
1 polymer ?
#
loop_
_entity_poly.entity_id
_entity_poly.type
_entity_poly.pdbx_seq_one_letter_code
_entity_poly.pdbx_strand_id
1 'polypeptide(L)'
;MEVHSHTHTPRKKWTHYLWEFLMLFLAVFCGFLAENQREHIVEHQREKQYAKELYAEFFADSIVVADKIKLRLEKEKDMDYLNSYLKDSSLTLLPREFYPAYTTVMYLANTYSFEPKDGILSQLKSSGSLRYFKNITLQKLFGDISVCINNVRYRNEQEYQFFANPIKPFMLKHYDFNWMNEVRKQDENATAISLINRYRKNNTTIHAGILNLPSFDRGETSNMISFYKQMLVSTRTLQMNDYIEANRKLLQELRKNYKLK
;
A
#
# COMPACT_ATOMS: atom_id res chain seq x y z
N MET A 1 -4.66 -87.69 32.25
CA MET A 1 -3.83 -86.50 31.99
C MET A 1 -4.47 -85.77 30.82
N GLU A 2 -4.68 -84.47 30.99
CA GLU A 2 -5.58 -83.63 30.20
C GLU A 2 -5.27 -83.64 28.70
N VAL A 3 -6.27 -84.01 27.90
CA VAL A 3 -6.26 -83.89 26.45
C VAL A 3 -6.79 -82.51 26.12
N HIS A 4 -5.92 -81.59 25.73
CA HIS A 4 -6.32 -80.30 25.21
C HIS A 4 -7.15 -80.50 23.95
N SER A 5 -8.46 -80.25 24.05
CA SER A 5 -9.32 -80.03 22.89
C SER A 5 -8.83 -78.75 22.21
N HIS A 6 -8.05 -78.89 21.15
CA HIS A 6 -7.87 -77.80 20.20
C HIS A 6 -9.22 -77.63 19.49
N THR A 7 -10.01 -76.70 20.00
CA THR A 7 -11.25 -76.24 19.36
C THR A 7 -10.91 -75.85 17.93
N HIS A 8 -11.27 -76.69 16.97
CA HIS A 8 -11.11 -76.38 15.55
C HIS A 8 -11.90 -75.11 15.26
N THR A 9 -11.20 -73.98 15.11
CA THR A 9 -11.81 -72.77 14.55
C THR A 9 -12.35 -73.14 13.17
N PRO A 10 -13.67 -72.98 12.91
CA PRO A 10 -14.25 -73.33 11.62
C PRO A 10 -13.54 -72.54 10.53
N ARG A 11 -13.03 -73.22 9.50
CA ARG A 11 -12.37 -72.57 8.36
C ARG A 11 -13.35 -71.56 7.75
N LYS A 12 -12.97 -70.28 7.79
CA LYS A 12 -13.77 -69.20 7.20
C LYS A 12 -13.96 -69.48 5.71
N LYS A 13 -15.21 -69.47 5.25
CA LYS A 13 -15.55 -69.58 3.82
C LYS A 13 -14.97 -68.36 3.10
N TRP A 14 -14.57 -68.51 1.84
CA TRP A 14 -14.01 -67.41 1.02
C TRP A 14 -14.89 -66.15 1.03
N THR A 15 -16.21 -66.32 1.11
CA THR A 15 -17.17 -65.23 1.25
C THR A 15 -16.93 -64.37 2.49
N HIS A 16 -16.47 -64.95 3.60
CA HIS A 16 -16.15 -64.22 4.82
C HIS A 16 -14.92 -63.31 4.64
N TYR A 17 -13.89 -63.77 3.93
CA TYR A 17 -12.72 -62.96 3.59
C TYR A 17 -13.08 -61.83 2.63
N LEU A 18 -13.99 -62.08 1.67
CA LEU A 18 -14.50 -61.03 0.78
C LEU A 18 -15.27 -59.95 1.56
N TRP A 19 -16.13 -60.34 2.51
CA TRP A 19 -16.86 -59.39 3.35
C TRP A 19 -15.93 -58.62 4.32
N GLU A 20 -14.92 -59.26 4.88
CA GLU A 20 -13.88 -58.60 5.69
C GLU A 20 -13.07 -57.58 4.85
N PHE A 21 -12.64 -57.98 3.65
CA PHE A 21 -12.00 -57.06 2.72
C PHE A 21 -12.91 -55.90 2.36
N LEU A 22 -14.17 -56.17 2.01
CA LEU A 22 -15.14 -55.14 1.64
C LEU A 22 -15.37 -54.16 2.79
N MET A 23 -15.49 -54.65 4.04
CA MET A 23 -15.65 -53.81 5.22
C MET A 23 -14.44 -52.90 5.45
N LEU A 24 -13.22 -53.46 5.43
CA LEU A 24 -11.99 -52.68 5.62
C LEU A 24 -11.76 -51.71 4.46
N PHE A 25 -12.01 -52.14 3.23
CA PHE A 25 -11.93 -51.31 2.04
C PHE A 25 -12.92 -50.14 2.11
N LEU A 26 -14.20 -50.39 2.42
CA LEU A 26 -15.19 -49.33 2.57
C LEU A 26 -14.84 -48.38 3.72
N ALA A 27 -14.34 -48.88 4.85
CA ALA A 27 -13.95 -48.02 5.96
C ALA A 27 -12.86 -47.01 5.54
N VAL A 28 -11.81 -47.48 4.86
CA VAL A 28 -10.73 -46.61 4.36
C VAL A 28 -11.21 -45.72 3.20
N PHE A 29 -11.97 -46.28 2.26
CA PHE A 29 -12.48 -45.57 1.09
C PHE A 29 -13.45 -44.46 1.47
N CYS A 30 -14.42 -44.73 2.35
CA CYS A 30 -15.33 -43.72 2.89
C CYS A 30 -14.60 -42.68 3.72
N GLY A 31 -13.59 -43.07 4.51
CA GLY A 31 -12.74 -42.12 5.23
C GLY A 31 -12.03 -41.15 4.28
N PHE A 32 -11.46 -41.67 3.19
CA PHE A 32 -10.85 -40.85 2.14
C PHE A 32 -11.85 -39.92 1.45
N LEU A 33 -13.04 -40.42 1.08
CA LEU A 33 -14.09 -39.60 0.47
C LEU A 33 -14.59 -38.50 1.41
N ALA A 34 -14.79 -38.82 2.69
CA ALA A 34 -15.23 -37.86 3.69
C ALA A 34 -14.19 -36.74 3.90
N GLU A 35 -12.90 -37.09 3.95
CA GLU A 35 -11.82 -36.10 4.07
C GLU A 35 -11.74 -35.21 2.84
N ASN A 36 -11.80 -35.78 1.63
CA ASN A 36 -11.78 -35.01 0.38
C ASN A 36 -12.99 -34.05 0.29
N GLN A 37 -14.19 -34.52 0.64
CA GLN A 37 -15.38 -33.69 0.67
C GLN A 37 -15.30 -32.57 1.72
N ARG A 38 -14.77 -32.89 2.91
CA ARG A 38 -14.56 -31.92 4.00
C ARG A 38 -13.56 -30.85 3.59
N GLU A 39 -12.44 -31.23 2.97
CA GLU A 39 -11.42 -30.29 2.47
C GLU A 39 -12.04 -29.32 1.47
N HIS A 40 -12.77 -29.81 0.46
CA HIS A 40 -13.46 -28.95 -0.51
C HIS A 40 -14.40 -27.92 0.11
N ILE A 41 -15.17 -28.31 1.15
CA ILE A 41 -16.07 -27.39 1.85
C ILE A 41 -15.27 -26.31 2.58
N VAL A 42 -14.22 -26.69 3.30
CA VAL A 42 -13.37 -25.76 4.07
C VAL A 42 -12.61 -24.81 3.13
N GLU A 43 -12.07 -25.32 2.02
CA GLU A 43 -11.39 -24.50 1.00
C GLU A 43 -12.33 -23.43 0.44
N HIS A 44 -13.57 -23.78 0.10
CA HIS A 44 -14.53 -22.83 -0.44
C HIS A 44 -15.00 -21.79 0.59
N GLN A 45 -15.10 -22.15 1.87
CA GLN A 45 -15.37 -21.21 2.95
C GLN A 45 -14.22 -20.21 3.13
N ARG A 46 -12.98 -20.70 3.14
CA ARG A 46 -11.78 -19.86 3.24
C ARG A 46 -11.64 -18.93 2.04
N GLU A 47 -11.86 -19.43 0.84
CA GLU A 47 -11.87 -18.66 -0.40
C GLU A 47 -12.81 -17.44 -0.29
N LYS A 48 -14.06 -17.65 0.13
CA LYS A 48 -15.03 -16.56 0.31
C LYS A 48 -14.63 -15.56 1.37
N GLN A 49 -14.03 -16.02 2.47
CA GLN A 49 -13.57 -15.14 3.54
C GLN A 49 -12.42 -14.26 3.05
N TYR A 50 -11.40 -14.86 2.45
CA TYR A 50 -10.27 -14.12 1.89
C TYR A 50 -10.70 -13.16 0.77
N ALA A 51 -11.67 -13.54 -0.07
CA ALA A 51 -12.19 -12.66 -1.10
C ALA A 51 -12.81 -11.37 -0.51
N LYS A 52 -13.54 -11.47 0.61
CA LYS A 52 -14.10 -10.31 1.33
C LYS A 52 -12.99 -9.44 1.92
N GLU A 53 -12.00 -10.05 2.54
CA GLU A 53 -10.87 -9.35 3.17
C GLU A 53 -10.01 -8.61 2.14
N LEU A 54 -9.64 -9.28 1.04
CA LEU A 54 -8.94 -8.67 -0.09
C LEU A 54 -9.72 -7.49 -0.64
N TYR A 55 -11.01 -7.69 -0.90
CA TYR A 55 -11.86 -6.64 -1.44
C TYR A 55 -11.93 -5.43 -0.51
N ALA A 56 -12.07 -5.64 0.80
CA ALA A 56 -12.09 -4.55 1.78
C ALA A 56 -10.76 -3.80 1.85
N GLU A 57 -9.62 -4.51 1.85
CA GLU A 57 -8.28 -3.93 1.85
C GLU A 57 -8.06 -3.05 0.61
N PHE A 58 -8.32 -3.61 -0.57
CA PHE A 58 -8.12 -2.94 -1.86
C PHE A 58 -9.11 -1.80 -2.12
N PHE A 59 -10.35 -1.91 -1.61
CA PHE A 59 -11.32 -0.83 -1.67
C PHE A 59 -10.87 0.34 -0.79
N ALA A 60 -10.40 0.08 0.43
CA ALA A 60 -9.86 1.12 1.30
C ALA A 60 -8.66 1.83 0.64
N ASP A 61 -7.75 1.06 0.04
CA ASP A 61 -6.60 1.64 -0.67
C ASP A 61 -7.00 2.48 -1.88
N SER A 62 -8.09 2.14 -2.57
CA SER A 62 -8.61 2.95 -3.68
C SER A 62 -9.02 4.37 -3.26
N ILE A 63 -9.49 4.52 -2.02
CA ILE A 63 -9.83 5.83 -1.44
C ILE A 63 -8.54 6.58 -1.08
N VAL A 64 -7.61 5.89 -0.41
CA VAL A 64 -6.34 6.48 0.04
C VAL A 64 -5.51 6.98 -1.15
N VAL A 65 -5.39 6.19 -2.22
CA VAL A 65 -4.60 6.60 -3.40
C VAL A 65 -5.21 7.82 -4.08
N ALA A 66 -6.54 7.94 -4.14
CA ALA A 66 -7.21 9.12 -4.69
C ALA A 66 -6.93 10.38 -3.87
N ASP A 67 -6.98 10.28 -2.53
CA ASP A 67 -6.62 11.39 -1.65
C ASP A 67 -5.15 11.79 -1.80
N LYS A 68 -4.24 10.82 -1.93
CA LYS A 68 -2.81 11.09 -2.14
C LYS A 68 -2.55 11.77 -3.49
N ILE A 69 -3.27 11.41 -4.55
CA ILE A 69 -3.20 12.11 -5.83
C ILE A 69 -3.60 13.58 -5.68
N LYS A 70 -4.70 13.86 -4.98
CA LYS A 70 -5.14 15.24 -4.73
C LYS A 70 -4.09 16.04 -3.96
N LEU A 71 -3.52 15.46 -2.90
CA LEU A 71 -2.46 16.11 -2.12
C LEU A 71 -1.21 16.38 -2.97
N ARG A 72 -0.81 15.43 -3.83
CA ARG A 72 0.33 15.61 -4.75
C ARG A 72 0.09 16.75 -5.74
N LEU A 73 -1.10 16.87 -6.30
CA LEU A 73 -1.46 17.98 -7.19
C LEU A 73 -1.38 19.34 -6.49
N GLU A 74 -1.77 19.44 -5.22
CA GLU A 74 -1.58 20.68 -4.45
C GLU A 74 -0.09 21.00 -4.20
N LYS A 75 0.72 19.98 -3.91
CA LYS A 75 2.19 20.15 -3.79
C LYS A 75 2.83 20.56 -5.11
N GLU A 76 2.37 20.04 -6.24
CA GLU A 76 2.83 20.45 -7.58
C GLU A 76 2.58 21.95 -7.83
N LYS A 77 1.46 22.51 -7.35
CA LYS A 77 1.19 23.96 -7.43
C LYS A 77 2.17 24.78 -6.59
N ASP A 78 2.49 24.32 -5.37
CA ASP A 78 3.50 24.97 -4.54
C ASP A 78 4.89 24.97 -5.21
N MET A 79 5.24 23.88 -5.90
CA MET A 79 6.47 23.80 -6.68
C MET A 79 6.49 24.78 -7.86
N ASP A 80 5.37 24.92 -8.58
CA ASP A 80 5.24 25.88 -9.69
C ASP A 80 5.33 27.33 -9.22
N TYR A 81 4.71 27.63 -8.08
CA TYR A 81 4.82 28.92 -7.42
C TYR A 81 6.27 29.23 -7.05
N LEU A 82 6.97 28.33 -6.36
CA LEU A 82 8.36 28.54 -5.96
C LEU A 82 9.29 28.69 -7.17
N ASN A 83 9.15 27.85 -8.19
CA ASN A 83 9.92 27.97 -9.42
C ASN A 83 9.71 29.31 -10.12
N SER A 84 8.48 29.82 -10.13
CA SER A 84 8.18 31.13 -10.71
C SER A 84 8.78 32.25 -9.86
N TYR A 85 8.64 32.18 -8.54
CA TYR A 85 9.17 33.16 -7.58
C TYR A 85 10.70 33.27 -7.65
N LEU A 86 11.41 32.13 -7.74
CA LEU A 86 12.87 32.09 -7.70
C LEU A 86 13.53 32.75 -8.92
N LYS A 87 12.80 32.99 -10.02
CA LYS A 87 13.34 33.60 -11.24
C LYS A 87 13.85 35.03 -11.02
N ASP A 88 13.05 35.88 -10.39
CA ASP A 88 13.32 37.33 -10.31
C ASP A 88 12.86 38.00 -9.02
N SER A 89 12.07 37.34 -8.17
CA SER A 89 11.47 37.97 -6.99
C SER A 89 12.50 38.20 -5.87
N SER A 90 12.20 39.10 -4.93
CA SER A 90 13.10 39.41 -3.81
C SER A 90 13.26 38.22 -2.87
N LEU A 91 14.48 37.89 -2.46
CA LEU A 91 14.75 36.83 -1.48
C LEU A 91 14.87 37.35 -0.03
N THR A 92 14.87 38.67 0.15
CA THR A 92 14.94 39.33 1.47
C THR A 92 13.56 39.75 1.97
N LEU A 93 12.63 40.04 1.06
CA LEU A 93 11.24 40.40 1.35
C LEU A 93 10.32 39.31 0.82
N LEU A 94 10.18 38.23 1.60
CA LEU A 94 9.35 37.09 1.22
C LEU A 94 7.87 37.40 1.47
N PRO A 95 6.98 37.15 0.49
CA PRO A 95 5.54 37.25 0.71
C PRO A 95 5.09 36.14 1.65
N ARG A 96 3.90 36.32 2.23
CA ARG A 96 3.32 35.41 3.23
C ARG A 96 3.16 33.98 2.70
N GLU A 97 2.91 33.86 1.39
CA GLU A 97 2.68 32.62 0.67
C GLU A 97 3.97 31.82 0.45
N PHE A 98 5.14 32.47 0.55
CA PHE A 98 6.43 31.83 0.28
C PHE A 98 6.71 30.66 1.24
N TYR A 99 6.72 30.96 2.53
CA TYR A 99 7.11 29.97 3.54
C TYR A 99 6.21 28.73 3.64
N PRO A 100 4.85 28.81 3.55
CA PRO A 100 4.03 27.60 3.51
C PRO A 100 4.28 26.76 2.24
N ALA A 101 4.51 27.38 1.07
CA ALA A 101 4.90 26.64 -0.13
C ALA A 101 6.28 26.00 0.02
N TYR A 102 7.26 26.76 0.51
CA TYR A 102 8.63 26.31 0.75
C TYR A 102 8.67 25.13 1.74
N THR A 103 7.88 25.19 2.81
CA THR A 103 7.73 24.10 3.79
C THR A 103 7.08 22.86 3.16
N THR A 104 6.00 23.03 2.40
CA THR A 104 5.33 21.92 1.71
C THR A 104 6.29 21.18 0.77
N VAL A 105 7.13 21.92 0.04
CA VAL A 105 8.05 21.34 -0.94
C VAL A 105 9.26 20.71 -0.26
N MET A 106 9.95 21.46 0.63
CA MET A 106 11.26 21.08 1.15
C MET A 106 11.24 20.29 2.45
N TYR A 107 10.16 20.34 3.24
CA TYR A 107 10.10 19.70 4.56
C TYR A 107 9.13 18.51 4.61
N LEU A 108 7.97 18.62 3.96
CA LEU A 108 6.93 17.59 4.00
C LEU A 108 7.10 16.52 2.91
N ALA A 109 8.07 15.62 3.05
CA ALA A 109 8.27 14.51 2.10
C ALA A 109 7.19 13.42 2.25
N ASN A 110 7.09 12.81 3.43
CA ASN A 110 6.32 11.58 3.65
C ASN A 110 4.78 11.79 3.57
N THR A 111 4.29 13.02 3.72
CA THR A 111 2.86 13.31 3.70
C THR A 111 2.18 12.94 2.38
N TYR A 112 2.95 12.91 1.28
CA TYR A 112 2.44 12.73 -0.09
C TYR A 112 2.67 11.33 -0.66
N SER A 113 3.34 10.45 0.08
CA SER A 113 3.55 9.05 -0.32
C SER A 113 2.27 8.24 -0.15
N PHE A 114 1.99 7.38 -1.13
CA PHE A 114 0.96 6.36 -1.05
C PHE A 114 1.62 5.03 -0.72
N GLU A 115 1.18 4.38 0.36
CA GLU A 115 1.69 3.08 0.80
C GLU A 115 0.61 2.02 0.59
N PRO A 116 0.72 1.22 -0.48
CA PRO A 116 -0.26 0.16 -0.74
C PRO A 116 -0.18 -0.93 0.32
N LYS A 117 -1.36 -1.38 0.76
CA LYS A 117 -1.53 -2.56 1.60
C LYS A 117 -1.46 -3.82 0.74
N ASP A 118 -0.94 -4.87 1.35
CA ASP A 118 -0.84 -6.19 0.75
C ASP A 118 -0.89 -7.29 1.82
N GLY A 119 -1.49 -7.02 2.98
CA GLY A 119 -1.47 -7.92 4.12
C GLY A 119 -2.17 -9.24 3.79
N ILE A 120 -3.38 -9.14 3.24
CA ILE A 120 -4.17 -10.33 2.87
C ILE A 120 -3.52 -11.05 1.69
N LEU A 121 -3.05 -10.31 0.69
CA LEU A 121 -2.38 -10.89 -0.48
C LEU A 121 -1.09 -11.64 -0.08
N SER A 122 -0.31 -11.07 0.85
CA SER A 122 0.90 -11.68 1.38
C SER A 122 0.59 -12.93 2.19
N GLN A 123 -0.42 -12.88 3.05
CA GLN A 123 -0.88 -14.06 3.81
C GLN A 123 -1.31 -15.19 2.88
N LEU A 124 -2.05 -14.89 1.81
CA LEU A 124 -2.47 -15.86 0.81
C LEU A 124 -1.29 -16.52 0.09
N LYS A 125 -0.26 -15.74 -0.25
CA LYS A 125 0.98 -16.26 -0.86
C LYS A 125 1.75 -17.15 0.12
N SER A 126 2.01 -16.66 1.34
CA SER A 126 2.82 -17.37 2.33
C SER A 126 2.17 -18.67 2.82
N SER A 127 0.84 -18.72 2.90
CA SER A 127 0.10 -19.92 3.33
C SER A 127 -0.19 -20.92 2.21
N GLY A 128 0.11 -20.59 0.95
CA GLY A 128 -0.34 -21.38 -0.21
C GLY A 128 -1.85 -21.30 -0.49
N SER A 129 -2.59 -20.45 0.25
CA SER A 129 -4.05 -20.30 0.13
C SER A 129 -4.49 -19.66 -1.20
N LEU A 130 -3.57 -19.07 -1.97
CA LEU A 130 -3.88 -18.62 -3.34
C LEU A 130 -4.49 -19.73 -4.21
N ARG A 131 -4.15 -21.00 -3.95
CA ARG A 131 -4.71 -22.16 -4.66
C ARG A 131 -6.22 -22.32 -4.53
N TYR A 132 -6.84 -21.68 -3.52
CA TYR A 132 -8.29 -21.72 -3.31
C TYR A 132 -9.04 -20.89 -4.37
N PHE A 133 -8.41 -19.84 -4.91
CA PHE A 133 -9.00 -19.01 -5.96
C PHE A 133 -8.83 -19.68 -7.32
N LYS A 134 -9.87 -20.37 -7.83
CA LYS A 134 -9.77 -21.14 -9.09
C LYS A 134 -9.91 -20.29 -10.37
N ASN A 135 -10.42 -19.07 -10.26
CA ASN A 135 -10.58 -18.17 -11.40
C ASN A 135 -9.20 -17.68 -11.89
N ILE A 136 -8.84 -18.04 -13.13
CA ILE A 136 -7.56 -17.70 -13.78
C ILE A 136 -7.37 -16.18 -13.90
N THR A 137 -8.43 -15.44 -14.19
CA THR A 137 -8.40 -13.98 -14.26
C THR A 137 -8.06 -13.36 -12.91
N LEU A 138 -8.64 -13.84 -11.81
CA LEU A 138 -8.28 -13.40 -10.46
C LEU A 138 -6.83 -13.72 -10.12
N GLN A 139 -6.37 -14.94 -10.40
CA GLN A 139 -4.97 -15.34 -10.17
C GLN A 139 -3.99 -14.41 -10.90
N LYS A 140 -4.27 -14.08 -12.18
CA LYS A 140 -3.47 -13.12 -12.94
C LYS A 140 -3.48 -11.74 -12.28
N LEU A 141 -4.67 -11.23 -11.91
CA LEU A 141 -4.81 -9.92 -11.28
C LEU A 141 -4.09 -9.82 -9.93
N PHE A 142 -4.01 -10.91 -9.16
CA PHE A 142 -3.19 -10.97 -7.93
C PHE A 142 -1.70 -10.84 -8.21
N GLY A 143 -1.22 -11.40 -9.33
CA GLY A 143 0.15 -11.19 -9.81
C GLY A 143 0.38 -9.74 -10.22
N ASP A 144 -0.50 -9.22 -11.09
CA ASP A 144 -0.39 -7.86 -11.64
C ASP A 144 -0.40 -6.81 -10.52
N ILE A 145 -1.35 -6.88 -9.57
CA ILE A 145 -1.41 -5.93 -8.46
C ILE A 145 -0.17 -6.02 -7.56
N SER A 146 0.40 -7.21 -7.38
CA SER A 146 1.63 -7.38 -6.60
C SER A 146 2.82 -6.68 -7.24
N VAL A 147 2.91 -6.69 -8.57
CA VAL A 147 3.95 -5.97 -9.29
C VAL A 147 3.73 -4.46 -9.12
N CYS A 148 2.51 -3.97 -9.27
CA CYS A 148 2.17 -2.56 -9.06
C CYS A 148 2.51 -2.08 -7.65
N ILE A 149 2.20 -2.87 -6.61
CA ILE A 149 2.53 -2.57 -5.21
C ILE A 149 4.03 -2.39 -5.03
N ASN A 150 4.83 -3.32 -5.55
CA ASN A 150 6.30 -3.24 -5.46
C ASN A 150 6.85 -2.04 -6.22
N ASN A 151 6.30 -1.73 -7.40
CA ASN A 151 6.70 -0.56 -8.18
C ASN A 151 6.42 0.74 -7.42
N VAL A 152 5.25 0.88 -6.78
CA VAL A 152 4.93 2.05 -5.94
C VAL A 152 5.91 2.16 -4.77
N ARG A 153 6.19 1.06 -4.05
CA ARG A 153 7.14 1.05 -2.93
C ARG A 153 8.54 1.46 -3.38
N TYR A 154 9.02 0.91 -4.49
CA TYR A 154 10.31 1.28 -5.06
C TYR A 154 10.37 2.76 -5.43
N ARG A 155 9.31 3.31 -6.02
CA ARG A 155 9.24 4.75 -6.33
C ARG A 155 9.21 5.63 -5.09
N ASN A 156 8.48 5.24 -4.04
CA ASN A 156 8.50 5.95 -2.76
C ASN A 156 9.93 6.02 -2.19
N GLU A 157 10.68 4.92 -2.27
CA GLU A 157 12.08 4.89 -1.82
C GLU A 157 12.95 5.85 -2.65
N GLN A 158 12.82 5.84 -3.99
CA GLN A 158 13.57 6.78 -4.85
C GLN A 158 13.24 8.25 -4.52
N GLU A 159 11.96 8.56 -4.28
CA GLU A 159 11.55 9.90 -3.88
C GLU A 159 12.12 10.29 -2.51
N TYR A 160 12.13 9.35 -1.55
CA TYR A 160 12.73 9.56 -0.24
C TYR A 160 14.24 9.77 -0.31
N GLN A 161 14.95 9.02 -1.16
CA GLN A 161 16.40 9.20 -1.37
C GLN A 161 16.73 10.57 -1.94
N PHE A 162 15.91 11.08 -2.87
CA PHE A 162 16.05 12.46 -3.34
C PHE A 162 15.73 13.48 -2.24
N PHE A 163 14.76 13.21 -1.36
CA PHE A 163 14.56 14.07 -0.21
C PHE A 163 15.76 14.04 0.76
N ALA A 164 16.27 12.85 1.08
CA ALA A 164 17.31 12.65 2.08
C ALA A 164 18.68 13.21 1.65
N ASN A 165 19.01 13.14 0.35
CA ASN A 165 20.35 13.44 -0.14
C ASN A 165 20.51 14.87 -0.68
N PRO A 166 19.75 15.35 -1.69
CA PRO A 166 19.85 16.76 -2.09
C PRO A 166 18.98 17.71 -1.25
N ILE A 167 17.72 17.38 -0.95
CA ILE A 167 16.80 18.34 -0.30
C ILE A 167 17.17 18.58 1.15
N LYS A 168 17.44 17.54 1.94
CA LYS A 168 17.67 17.68 3.39
C LYS A 168 18.93 18.49 3.70
N PRO A 169 20.12 18.24 3.11
CA PRO A 169 21.29 19.08 3.33
C PRO A 169 21.09 20.52 2.87
N PHE A 170 20.36 20.74 1.77
CA PHE A 170 19.99 22.09 1.32
C PHE A 170 19.09 22.79 2.35
N MET A 171 18.04 22.11 2.80
CA MET A 171 17.10 22.62 3.80
C MET A 171 17.81 22.99 5.11
N LEU A 172 18.75 22.17 5.59
CA LEU A 172 19.51 22.48 6.80
C LEU A 172 20.32 23.78 6.71
N LYS A 173 20.68 24.22 5.49
CA LYS A 173 21.40 25.48 5.26
C LYS A 173 20.46 26.67 5.04
N HIS A 174 19.29 26.44 4.44
CA HIS A 174 18.48 27.51 3.83
C HIS A 174 17.04 27.63 4.35
N TYR A 175 16.59 26.72 5.23
CA TYR A 175 15.23 26.72 5.78
C TYR A 175 15.22 27.13 7.25
N ASP A 176 14.36 28.09 7.60
CA ASP A 176 14.14 28.52 8.99
C ASP A 176 13.11 27.62 9.69
N PHE A 177 13.60 26.71 10.54
CA PHE A 177 12.75 25.81 11.32
C PHE A 177 11.90 26.52 12.37
N ASN A 178 12.23 27.76 12.77
CA ASN A 178 11.42 28.51 13.72
C ASN A 178 10.03 28.82 13.14
N TRP A 179 9.91 29.00 11.82
CA TRP A 179 8.61 29.20 11.19
C TRP A 179 7.62 28.08 11.51
N MET A 180 8.06 26.82 11.40
CA MET A 180 7.22 25.66 11.70
C MET A 180 6.93 25.55 13.21
N ASN A 181 7.88 25.95 14.08
CA ASN A 181 7.66 26.00 15.52
C ASN A 181 6.57 27.03 15.89
N GLU A 182 6.59 28.22 15.29
CA GLU A 182 5.57 29.24 15.49
C GLU A 182 4.20 28.79 14.97
N VAL A 183 4.16 28.16 13.79
CA VAL A 183 2.93 27.58 13.24
C VAL A 183 2.37 26.50 14.19
N ARG A 184 3.22 25.69 14.82
CA ARG A 184 2.82 24.62 15.74
C ARG A 184 2.21 25.12 17.06
N LYS A 185 2.49 26.34 17.50
CA LYS A 185 1.86 26.93 18.70
C LYS A 185 0.33 27.05 18.59
N GLN A 186 -0.22 26.99 17.38
CA GLN A 186 -1.67 27.02 17.16
C GLN A 186 -2.36 25.74 17.63
N ASP A 187 -1.69 24.58 17.48
CA ASP A 187 -2.20 23.26 17.84
C ASP A 187 -1.03 22.26 17.79
N GLU A 188 -0.50 21.90 18.96
CA GLU A 188 0.71 21.07 19.07
C GLU A 188 0.51 19.66 18.50
N ASN A 189 -0.73 19.16 18.56
CA ASN A 189 -1.10 17.80 18.16
C ASN A 189 -1.52 17.70 16.69
N ALA A 190 -1.73 18.83 16.02
CA ALA A 190 -2.11 18.85 14.61
C ALA A 190 -0.96 18.38 13.69
N THR A 191 -1.35 17.73 12.60
CA THR A 191 -0.41 17.36 11.54
C THR A 191 0.14 18.62 10.86
N ALA A 192 1.39 18.59 10.41
CA ALA A 192 2.02 19.75 9.79
C ALA A 192 1.23 20.28 8.58
N ILE A 193 0.70 19.39 7.73
CA ILE A 193 -0.14 19.79 6.59
C ILE A 193 -1.43 20.49 7.03
N SER A 194 -2.07 20.03 8.12
CA SER A 194 -3.28 20.68 8.62
C SER A 194 -2.98 22.08 9.18
N LEU A 195 -1.84 22.24 9.87
CA LEU A 195 -1.38 23.53 10.37
C LEU A 195 -1.06 24.50 9.24
N ILE A 196 -0.34 24.05 8.19
CA ILE A 196 -0.05 24.87 7.01
C ILE A 196 -1.35 25.29 6.31
N ASN A 197 -2.32 24.38 6.18
CA ASN A 197 -3.62 24.70 5.59
C ASN A 197 -4.43 25.70 6.44
N ARG A 198 -4.35 25.61 7.77
CA ARG A 198 -4.97 26.61 8.68
C ARG A 198 -4.26 27.96 8.55
N TYR A 199 -2.93 27.97 8.51
CA TYR A 199 -2.13 29.17 8.26
C TYR A 199 -2.57 29.83 6.95
N ARG A 200 -2.60 29.11 5.83
CA ARG A 200 -3.04 29.65 4.53
C ARG A 200 -4.41 30.33 4.56
N LYS A 201 -5.34 29.89 5.43
CA LYS A 201 -6.71 30.42 5.54
C LYS A 201 -6.85 31.58 6.54
N ASN A 202 -5.88 31.78 7.42
CA ASN A 202 -5.94 32.84 8.44
C ASN A 202 -5.21 34.10 7.96
N ASN A 203 -5.31 35.18 8.75
CA ASN A 203 -4.64 36.46 8.47
C ASN A 203 -3.39 36.68 9.33
N THR A 204 -2.89 35.63 10.00
CA THR A 204 -1.66 35.73 10.80
C THR A 204 -0.44 35.72 9.89
N THR A 205 0.56 36.52 10.23
CA THR A 205 1.84 36.59 9.53
C THR A 205 2.94 36.13 10.47
N ILE A 206 3.66 35.10 10.06
CA ILE A 206 4.87 34.64 10.74
C ILE A 206 6.04 34.99 9.82
N HIS A 207 6.94 35.82 10.31
CA HIS A 207 8.13 36.22 9.56
C HIS A 207 9.17 35.11 9.60
N ALA A 208 9.69 34.76 8.42
CA ALA A 208 10.81 33.86 8.26
C ALA A 208 11.55 34.21 6.95
N GLY A 209 12.85 33.93 6.89
CA GLY A 209 13.73 34.28 5.79
C GLY A 209 14.49 33.08 5.25
N ILE A 210 15.08 33.19 4.06
CA ILE A 210 16.01 32.17 3.57
C ILE A 210 17.32 32.30 4.36
N LEU A 211 17.67 31.25 5.10
CA LEU A 211 18.92 31.23 5.85
C LEU A 211 20.13 31.17 4.90
N ASN A 212 21.26 31.74 5.33
CA ASN A 212 22.51 31.77 4.55
C ASN A 212 22.32 32.26 3.10
N LEU A 213 21.55 33.34 2.93
CA LEU A 213 21.18 33.90 1.63
C LEU A 213 22.38 34.14 0.67
N PRO A 214 23.59 34.58 1.13
CA PRO A 214 24.73 34.75 0.22
C PRO A 214 25.18 33.47 -0.51
N SER A 215 24.89 32.29 0.05
CA SER A 215 25.20 31.00 -0.58
C SER A 215 23.98 30.31 -1.19
N PHE A 216 22.85 31.01 -1.30
CA PHE A 216 21.62 30.47 -1.89
C PHE A 216 21.64 30.68 -3.41
N ASP A 217 21.82 29.59 -4.16
CA ASP A 217 21.76 29.62 -5.63
C ASP A 217 20.32 29.41 -6.13
N ARG A 218 19.76 30.43 -6.79
CA ARG A 218 18.40 30.39 -7.37
C ARG A 218 18.26 29.33 -8.46
N GLY A 219 19.25 29.22 -9.34
CA GLY A 219 19.23 28.32 -10.48
C GLY A 219 19.31 26.87 -10.04
N GLU A 220 20.23 26.58 -9.11
CA GLU A 220 20.34 25.26 -8.48
C GLU A 220 19.04 24.88 -7.75
N THR A 221 18.50 25.80 -6.93
CA THR A 221 17.26 25.56 -6.18
C THR A 221 16.07 25.32 -7.12
N SER A 222 15.92 26.12 -8.17
CA SER A 222 14.83 25.95 -9.14
C SER A 222 14.96 24.61 -9.90
N ASN A 223 16.16 24.22 -10.29
CA ASN A 223 16.39 22.93 -10.95
C ASN A 223 16.08 21.76 -10.01
N MET A 224 16.48 21.86 -8.74
CA MET A 224 16.19 20.85 -7.72
C MET A 224 14.67 20.69 -7.49
N ILE A 225 13.93 21.80 -7.36
CA ILE A 225 12.46 21.79 -7.23
C ILE A 225 11.81 21.20 -8.50
N SER A 226 12.28 21.60 -9.68
CA SER A 226 11.74 21.12 -10.96
C SER A 226 11.98 19.63 -11.16
N PHE A 227 13.17 19.13 -10.81
CA PHE A 227 13.45 17.69 -10.83
C PHE A 227 12.55 16.94 -9.85
N TYR A 228 12.38 17.45 -8.63
CA TYR A 228 11.48 16.83 -7.66
C TYR A 228 10.03 16.77 -8.19
N LYS A 229 9.55 17.87 -8.78
CA LYS A 229 8.24 17.93 -9.41
C LYS A 229 8.09 16.86 -10.48
N GLN A 230 9.05 16.77 -11.41
CA GLN A 230 8.99 15.78 -12.49
C GLN A 230 8.97 14.35 -11.95
N MET A 231 9.69 14.08 -10.86
CA MET A 231 9.68 12.80 -10.18
C MET A 231 8.31 12.48 -9.56
N LEU A 232 7.67 13.45 -8.88
CA LEU A 232 6.32 13.30 -8.33
C LEU A 232 5.26 13.06 -9.42
N VAL A 233 5.33 13.85 -10.50
CA VAL A 233 4.45 13.72 -11.67
C VAL A 233 4.60 12.32 -12.27
N SER A 234 5.84 11.88 -12.52
CA SER A 234 6.12 10.54 -13.07
C SER A 234 5.55 9.43 -12.20
N THR A 235 5.76 9.47 -10.88
CA THR A 235 5.20 8.47 -9.96
C THR A 235 3.67 8.47 -9.97
N ARG A 236 3.03 9.65 -10.05
CA ARG A 236 1.58 9.79 -10.12
C ARG A 236 1.00 9.25 -11.43
N THR A 237 1.61 9.59 -12.57
CA THR A 237 1.09 9.25 -13.90
C THR A 237 1.42 7.84 -14.36
N LEU A 238 2.44 7.20 -13.76
CA LEU A 238 2.85 5.84 -14.07
C LEU A 238 2.48 4.89 -12.92
N GLN A 239 3.31 4.81 -11.86
CA GLN A 239 3.18 3.71 -10.89
C GLN A 239 1.88 3.77 -10.07
N MET A 240 1.44 4.96 -9.64
CA MET A 240 0.15 5.09 -8.96
C MET A 240 -1.02 4.81 -9.90
N ASN A 241 -0.93 5.24 -11.16
CA ASN A 241 -1.98 5.00 -12.16
C ASN A 241 -2.10 3.52 -12.54
N ASP A 242 -0.96 2.84 -12.72
CA ASP A 242 -0.91 1.39 -12.96
C ASP A 242 -1.52 0.63 -11.79
N TYR A 243 -1.20 1.02 -10.55
CA TYR A 243 -1.83 0.47 -9.36
C TYR A 243 -3.34 0.70 -9.36
N ILE A 244 -3.82 1.91 -9.65
CA ILE A 244 -5.26 2.23 -9.69
C ILE A 244 -5.99 1.36 -10.71
N GLU A 245 -5.42 1.20 -11.90
CA GLU A 245 -6.03 0.42 -12.97
C GLU A 245 -6.05 -1.08 -12.65
N ALA A 246 -4.95 -1.63 -12.12
CA ALA A 246 -4.89 -3.01 -11.65
C ALA A 246 -5.88 -3.26 -10.50
N ASN A 247 -5.93 -2.33 -9.53
CA ASN A 247 -6.81 -2.42 -8.37
C ASN A 247 -8.29 -2.37 -8.80
N ARG A 248 -8.64 -1.47 -9.73
CA ARG A 248 -10.00 -1.35 -10.29
C ARG A 248 -10.45 -2.66 -10.95
N LYS A 249 -9.60 -3.28 -11.78
CA LYS A 249 -9.89 -4.57 -12.41
C LYS A 249 -10.07 -5.67 -11.36
N LEU A 250 -9.20 -5.70 -10.35
CA LEU A 250 -9.27 -6.68 -9.28
C LEU A 250 -10.56 -6.56 -8.46
N LEU A 251 -10.94 -5.35 -8.06
CA LEU A 251 -12.19 -5.10 -7.35
C LEU A 251 -13.43 -5.52 -8.15
N GLN A 252 -13.44 -5.21 -9.46
CA GLN A 252 -14.53 -5.61 -10.36
C GLN A 252 -14.65 -7.14 -10.45
N GLU A 253 -13.53 -7.84 -10.61
CA GLU A 253 -13.53 -9.30 -10.74
C GLU A 253 -13.88 -9.97 -9.40
N LEU A 254 -13.41 -9.44 -8.26
CA LEU A 254 -13.81 -9.93 -6.92
C LEU A 254 -15.31 -9.75 -6.69
N ARG A 255 -15.89 -8.60 -7.03
CA ARG A 255 -17.35 -8.38 -6.95
C ARG A 255 -18.11 -9.38 -7.80
N LYS A 256 -17.67 -9.60 -9.04
CA LYS A 256 -18.32 -10.50 -9.99
C LYS A 256 -18.32 -11.96 -9.50
N ASN A 257 -17.18 -12.45 -9.01
CA ASN A 257 -17.05 -13.85 -8.58
C ASN A 257 -17.72 -14.13 -7.24
N TYR A 258 -17.72 -13.16 -6.30
CA TYR A 258 -18.18 -13.39 -4.92
C TYR A 258 -19.42 -12.60 -4.51
N LYS A 259 -20.06 -11.88 -5.45
CA LYS A 259 -21.28 -11.08 -5.22
C LYS A 259 -21.11 -10.05 -4.08
N LEU A 260 -19.94 -9.43 -4.02
CA LEU A 260 -19.59 -8.43 -3.01
C LEU A 260 -20.25 -7.09 -3.36
N LYS A 261 -20.62 -6.31 -2.32
CA LYS A 261 -21.21 -4.97 -2.47
C LYS A 261 -20.12 -3.90 -2.56
#